data_AF-A0A662GFM8-F1
#
_entry.id   AF-A0A662GFM8-F1
#
_cell.length_a   1.000
_cell.length_b   1.000
_cell.length_c   1.000
_cell.angle_alpha   90.00
_cell.angle_beta   90.00
_cell.angle_gamma   90.00
#
_symmetry.space_group_name_H-M   'P 1'
#
loop_
_entity.id
_entity.type
_entity.pdbx_description
1 polymer ?
#
loop_
_entity_poly.entity_id
_entity_poly.type
_entity_poly.pdbx_seq_one_letter_code
_entity_poly.pdbx_strand_id
1 'polypeptide(L)'
;MKSVKIRAILVGKSLIKNPWGEKVVKLEFVEERELPTPVVVQPPGSELAKEVMPIINQIMRSMPLLSQGRASMPRLTLYLTEEEWDRLLEKPEIGEEVLIEIKGKSISIGKS
;
A
#
# COMPACT_ATOMS: atom_id res chain seq x y z
N MET A 1 -9.06 21.07 -18.03
CA MET A 1 -9.34 19.62 -17.97
C MET A 1 -8.98 19.12 -16.58
N LYS A 2 -9.79 18.23 -15.98
CA LYS A 2 -9.50 17.65 -14.67
C LYS A 2 -8.43 16.57 -14.80
N SER A 3 -7.47 16.51 -13.87
CA SER A 3 -6.53 15.39 -13.71
C SER A 3 -6.60 14.86 -12.29
N VAL A 4 -6.27 13.58 -12.12
CA VAL A 4 -6.15 12.91 -10.82
C VAL A 4 -4.67 12.68 -10.57
N LYS A 5 -4.18 13.14 -9.42
CA LYS A 5 -2.78 13.03 -8.99
C LYS A 5 -2.70 12.18 -7.74
N ILE A 6 -1.87 11.14 -7.77
CA ILE A 6 -1.74 10.15 -6.71
C ILE A 6 -0.27 10.05 -6.35
N ARG A 7 0.07 10.26 -5.08
CA ARG A 7 1.40 9.95 -4.54
C ARG A 7 1.41 8.50 -4.10
N ALA A 8 2.35 7.72 -4.61
CA ALA A 8 2.49 6.32 -4.29
C ALA A 8 3.95 5.97 -4.03
N ILE A 9 4.20 5.02 -3.14
CA ILE A 9 5.53 4.55 -2.77
C ILE A 9 5.72 3.17 -3.41
N LEU A 10 6.89 2.93 -4.00
CA LEU A 10 7.28 1.59 -4.45
C LEU A 10 7.58 0.71 -3.23
N VAL A 11 6.74 -0.28 -2.96
CA VAL A 11 6.88 -1.19 -1.80
C VAL A 11 7.34 -2.59 -2.17
N GLY A 12 7.26 -2.95 -3.46
CA GLY A 12 7.69 -4.26 -3.96
C GLY A 12 8.39 -4.17 -5.30
N LYS A 13 9.55 -4.82 -5.41
CA LYS A 13 10.30 -5.06 -6.65
C LYS A 13 10.73 -6.52 -6.65
N SER A 14 10.21 -7.32 -7.58
CA SER A 14 10.49 -8.76 -7.63
C SER A 14 10.63 -9.26 -9.07
N LEU A 15 11.48 -10.28 -9.26
CA LEU A 15 11.62 -10.97 -10.54
C LEU A 15 10.72 -12.21 -10.53
N ILE A 16 9.76 -12.27 -11.45
CA ILE A 16 8.87 -13.42 -11.59
C ILE A 16 8.97 -14.00 -13.00
N LYS A 17 8.35 -15.16 -13.23
CA LYS A 17 8.19 -15.73 -14.57
C LYS A 17 6.77 -15.50 -15.07
N ASN A 18 6.65 -15.08 -16.32
CA ASN A 18 5.37 -15.02 -17.01
C ASN A 18 4.92 -16.44 -17.45
N PRO A 19 3.69 -16.61 -17.98
CA PRO A 19 3.20 -17.92 -18.44
C PRO A 19 4.04 -18.58 -19.54
N TRP A 20 4.85 -17.82 -20.27
CA TRP A 20 5.75 -18.30 -21.31
C TRP A 20 7.15 -18.65 -20.77
N GLY A 21 7.37 -18.52 -19.46
CA GLY A 21 8.62 -18.84 -18.78
C GLY A 21 9.68 -17.72 -18.81
N GLU A 22 9.35 -16.58 -19.43
CA GLU A 22 10.23 -15.42 -19.54
C GLU A 22 10.24 -14.65 -18.21
N LYS A 23 11.38 -14.04 -17.89
CA LYS A 23 11.53 -13.22 -16.69
C LYS A 23 10.88 -11.86 -16.89
N VAL A 24 10.17 -11.41 -15.86
CA VAL A 24 9.55 -10.09 -15.81
C VAL A 24 9.78 -9.44 -14.44
N VAL A 25 10.06 -8.14 -14.42
CA VAL A 25 10.20 -7.33 -13.21
C VAL A 25 8.83 -6.81 -12.81
N LYS A 26 8.34 -7.26 -11.65
CA LYS A 26 7.10 -6.79 -11.03
C LYS A 26 7.41 -5.64 -10.07
N LEU A 27 6.73 -4.52 -10.26
CA LEU A 27 6.77 -3.33 -9.39
C LEU A 27 5.40 -3.11 -8.75
N GLU A 28 5.37 -2.82 -7.45
CA GLU A 28 4.14 -2.62 -6.67
C GLU A 28 4.15 -1.27 -5.97
N PHE A 29 3.26 -0.38 -6.39
CA PHE A 29 3.11 0.97 -5.86
C PHE A 29 1.84 1.08 -5.02
N VAL A 30 1.98 1.60 -3.80
CA VAL A 30 0.87 1.78 -2.86
C VAL A 30 0.82 3.21 -2.34
N GLU A 31 -0.36 3.68 -2.00
CA GLU A 31 -0.53 4.88 -1.17
C GLU A 31 -0.62 4.44 0.29
N GLU A 32 0.30 4.90 1.13
CA GLU A 32 0.18 4.72 2.57
C GLU A 32 -0.91 5.65 3.10
N ARG A 33 -1.88 5.09 3.81
CA ARG A 33 -2.93 5.83 4.52
C ARG A 33 -2.87 5.48 5.98
N GLU A 34 -2.90 6.50 6.84
CA GLU A 34 -3.10 6.25 8.26
C GLU A 34 -4.51 5.68 8.46
N LEU A 35 -4.60 4.49 9.06
CA LEU A 35 -5.89 3.94 9.46
C LEU A 35 -6.36 4.72 10.69
N PRO A 36 -7.64 5.13 10.75
CA PRO A 36 -8.19 5.69 11.97
C PRO A 36 -8.02 4.66 13.08
N THR A 37 -7.26 5.01 14.12
CA THR A 37 -7.11 4.19 15.32
C THR A 37 -8.51 3.89 15.86
N PRO A 38 -8.85 2.62 16.15
CA PRO A 38 -10.15 2.30 16.75
C PRO A 38 -10.34 3.14 18.02
N VAL A 39 -11.29 4.06 17.99
CA VAL A 39 -11.66 4.82 19.17
C VAL A 39 -12.45 3.88 20.06
N VAL A 40 -11.81 3.35 21.10
CA VAL A 40 -12.52 2.62 22.15
C VAL A 40 -13.35 3.66 22.92
N VAL A 41 -14.63 3.78 22.55
CA VAL A 41 -15.58 4.56 23.33
C VAL A 41 -15.85 3.76 24.61
N GLN A 42 -15.19 4.14 25.70
CA GLN A 42 -15.52 3.60 27.03
C GLN A 42 -16.88 4.19 27.45
N PRO A 43 -17.92 3.38 27.67
CA PRO A 43 -19.10 3.86 28.38
C PRO A 43 -18.65 4.21 29.81
N PRO A 44 -18.93 5.42 30.32
CA PRO A 44 -18.54 5.76 31.68
C PRO A 44 -19.33 4.88 32.67
N GLY A 45 -18.61 4.06 33.46
CA GLY A 45 -19.09 3.64 34.78
C GLY A 45 -19.68 2.25 34.99
N SER A 46 -19.65 1.29 34.05
CA SER A 46 -20.12 -0.07 34.37
C SER A 46 -19.00 -0.93 34.97
N GLU A 47 -19.20 -1.54 36.14
CA GLU A 47 -18.31 -2.59 36.70
C GLU A 47 -18.07 -3.72 35.70
N LEU A 48 -19.10 -4.05 34.90
CA LEU A 48 -19.03 -5.00 33.80
C LEU A 48 -17.94 -4.66 32.77
N ALA A 49 -17.67 -3.37 32.53
CA ALA A 49 -16.59 -2.97 31.62
C ALA A 49 -15.21 -3.31 32.20
N LYS A 50 -15.00 -3.18 33.52
CA LYS A 50 -13.72 -3.54 34.15
C LYS A 50 -13.45 -5.04 34.07
N GLU A 51 -14.50 -5.86 34.12
CA GLU A 51 -14.39 -7.32 34.05
C GLU A 51 -14.18 -7.84 32.62
N VAL A 52 -14.75 -7.16 31.62
CA VAL A 52 -14.70 -7.59 30.21
C VAL A 52 -13.51 -6.97 29.45
N MET A 53 -12.91 -5.88 29.96
CA MET A 53 -11.73 -5.22 29.37
C MET A 53 -10.52 -6.15 29.11
N PRO A 54 -10.13 -7.06 30.02
CA PRO A 54 -9.02 -7.98 29.77
C PRO A 54 -9.28 -8.90 28.56
N ILE A 55 -10.53 -9.36 28.41
CA ILE A 55 -10.95 -10.24 27.32
C ILE A 55 -10.92 -9.49 25.98
N ILE A 56 -11.45 -8.26 25.97
CA ILE A 56 -11.41 -7.39 24.77
C ILE A 56 -9.96 -7.10 24.37
N ASN A 57 -9.09 -6.74 25.32
CA ASN A 57 -7.68 -6.49 25.05
C ASN A 57 -6.96 -7.72 24.49
N GLN A 58 -7.32 -8.92 24.96
CA GLN A 58 -6.77 -10.17 24.44
C GLN A 58 -7.25 -10.47 23.01
N ILE A 59 -8.52 -10.18 22.69
CA ILE A 59 -9.08 -10.31 21.33
C ILE A 59 -8.48 -9.28 20.38
N MET A 60 -8.28 -8.03 20.83
CA MET A 60 -7.67 -7.00 20.01
C MET A 60 -6.20 -7.31 19.70
N ARG A 61 -5.45 -7.89 20.66
CA ARG A 61 -4.07 -8.34 20.45
C ARG A 61 -3.97 -9.56 19.53
N SER A 62 -5.03 -10.37 19.41
CA SER A 62 -5.04 -11.55 18.53
C SER A 62 -5.53 -11.24 17.11
N MET A 63 -6.04 -10.02 16.83
CA MET A 63 -6.40 -9.59 15.49
C MET A 63 -5.15 -9.24 14.66
N PRO A 64 -4.83 -10.00 13.58
CA PRO A 64 -3.59 -9.83 12.81
C PRO A 64 -3.54 -8.55 11.96
N LEU A 65 -4.58 -7.70 11.99
CA LEU A 65 -4.72 -6.51 11.12
C LEU A 65 -4.61 -5.17 11.86
N LEU A 66 -4.56 -5.17 13.20
CA LEU A 66 -4.46 -3.92 13.98
C LEU A 66 -3.01 -3.52 14.29
N SER A 67 -2.02 -4.24 13.77
CA SER A 67 -0.64 -4.14 14.25
C SER A 67 0.09 -2.87 13.83
N GLN A 68 -0.33 -2.12 12.81
CA GLN A 68 0.25 -0.80 12.51
C GLN A 68 -0.83 0.07 11.87
N GLY A 69 -1.04 1.28 12.39
CA GLY A 69 -2.04 2.25 11.90
C GLY A 69 -1.78 2.79 10.50
N ARG A 70 -1.28 1.97 9.56
CA ARG A 70 -1.05 2.28 8.15
C ARG A 70 -1.68 1.20 7.29
N ALA A 71 -2.74 1.53 6.56
CA ALA A 71 -3.22 0.72 5.46
C ALA A 71 -2.52 1.16 4.18
N SER A 72 -1.93 0.21 3.46
CA SER A 72 -1.48 0.44 2.10
C SER A 72 -2.65 0.23 1.14
N MET A 73 -2.98 1.25 0.36
CA MET A 73 -3.95 1.14 -0.73
C MET A 73 -3.18 0.88 -2.04
N PRO A 74 -3.33 -0.29 -2.70
CA PRO A 74 -2.70 -0.54 -3.98
C PRO A 74 -3.13 0.50 -5.02
N ARG A 75 -2.15 1.11 -5.69
CA ARG A 75 -2.38 2.15 -6.70
C ARG A 75 -2.00 1.70 -8.10
N LEU A 76 -0.91 0.94 -8.22
CA LEU A 76 -0.43 0.44 -9.50
C LEU A 76 0.47 -0.78 -9.32
N THR A 77 0.26 -1.81 -10.13
CA THR A 77 1.22 -2.90 -10.31
C THR A 77 1.67 -2.90 -11.76
N LEU A 78 2.98 -2.85 -11.99
CA LEU A 78 3.56 -2.93 -13.32
C LEU A 78 4.36 -4.22 -13.46
N TYR A 79 4.29 -4.81 -14.64
CA TYR A 79 5.12 -5.92 -15.05
C TYR A 79 5.88 -5.46 -16.28
N LEU A 80 7.20 -5.43 -16.18
CA LEU A 80 8.09 -5.06 -17.27
C LEU A 80 8.86 -6.29 -17.70
N THR A 81 8.98 -6.51 -19.00
CA THR A 81 9.96 -7.46 -19.53
C THR A 81 11.38 -7.03 -19.13
N GLU A 82 12.34 -7.97 -19.18
CA GLU A 82 13.76 -7.61 -18.94
C GLU A 82 14.21 -6.49 -19.90
N GLU A 83 13.80 -6.56 -21.17
CA GLU A 83 14.14 -5.53 -22.16
C GLU A 83 13.56 -4.15 -21.81
N GLU A 84 12.28 -4.07 -21.43
CA GLU A 84 11.66 -2.80 -21.03
C GLU A 84 12.29 -2.24 -19.75
N TRP A 85 12.62 -3.10 -18.79
CA TRP A 85 13.31 -2.72 -17.56
C TRP A 85 14.70 -2.16 -17.82
N ASP A 86 15.45 -2.80 -18.71
CA ASP A 86 16.82 -2.38 -19.04
C ASP A 86 16.84 -1.03 -19.77
N ARG A 87 15.82 -0.73 -20.58
CA ARG A 87 15.65 0.55 -21.28
C ARG A 87 15.38 1.74 -20.34
N LEU A 88 14.98 1.52 -19.09
CA LEU A 88 14.77 2.61 -18.14
C LEU A 88 16.12 3.24 -17.75
N LEU A 89 16.25 4.55 -18.03
CA LEU A 89 17.41 5.38 -17.64
C LEU A 89 17.53 5.46 -16.11
N GLU A 90 16.39 5.66 -15.44
CA GLU A 90 16.28 5.69 -13.98
C GLU A 90 15.32 4.58 -13.57
N LYS A 91 15.83 3.65 -12.75
CA LYS A 91 15.07 2.51 -12.25
C LYS A 91 14.55 2.86 -10.85
N PRO A 92 13.24 2.73 -10.59
CA PRO A 92 12.70 3.09 -9.28
C PRO A 92 13.21 2.13 -8.20
N GLU A 93 13.48 2.68 -7.03
CA GLU A 93 13.96 1.93 -5.87
C GLU A 93 12.88 1.77 -4.79
N ILE A 94 12.96 0.68 -4.02
CA ILE A 94 11.99 0.44 -2.94
C ILE A 94 12.07 1.59 -1.93
N GLY A 95 10.92 2.10 -1.52
CA GLY A 95 10.78 3.26 -0.66
C GLY A 95 10.73 4.60 -1.41
N GLU A 96 10.92 4.61 -2.73
CA GLU A 96 10.82 5.82 -3.54
C GLU A 96 9.35 6.23 -3.75
N GLU A 97 9.07 7.52 -3.58
CA GLU A 97 7.76 8.12 -3.87
C GLU A 97 7.70 8.59 -5.33
N VAL A 98 6.65 8.17 -6.03
CA VAL A 98 6.33 8.58 -7.39
C VAL A 98 4.98 9.27 -7.45
N LEU A 99 4.84 10.18 -8.42
CA LEU A 99 3.56 10.77 -8.81
C LEU A 99 2.96 9.99 -9.98
N ILE A 100 1.77 9.42 -9.76
CA ILE A 100 0.93 8.84 -10.80
C ILE A 100 -0.12 9.90 -11.17
N GLU A 101 -0.10 10.37 -12.43
CA GLU A 101 -1.08 11.32 -12.96
C GLU A 101 -1.96 10.66 -14.04
N ILE A 102 -3.27 10.79 -13.87
CA ILE A 102 -4.29 10.36 -14.84
C ILE A 102 -4.93 11.61 -15.43
N LYS A 103 -4.74 11.82 -16.74
CA LYS A 103 -5.27 12.96 -17.48
C LYS A 103 -5.96 12.47 -18.77
N GLY A 104 -7.28 12.41 -18.73
CA GLY A 104 -8.08 11.88 -19.85
C GLY A 104 -7.79 10.40 -20.07
N LYS A 105 -7.14 10.08 -21.20
CA LYS A 105 -6.70 8.71 -21.55
C LYS A 105 -5.20 8.47 -21.33
N SER A 106 -4.49 9.44 -20.76
CA SER A 106 -3.05 9.35 -20.49
C SER A 106 -2.81 9.02 -19.02
N ILE A 107 -1.91 8.08 -18.77
CA ILE A 107 -1.35 7.78 -17.44
C ILE A 107 0.15 8.05 -17.52
N SER A 108 0.66 8.86 -16.61
CA SER A 108 2.10 9.14 -16.49
C SER A 108 2.58 8.86 -15.08
N ILE A 109 3.81 8.34 -14.99
CA ILE A 109 4.49 8.04 -13.73
C ILE A 109 5.82 8.78 -13.78
N GLY A 110 6.13 9.52 -12.73
CA GLY A 110 7.38 10.25 -12.63
C GLY A 110 7.67 10.65 -11.19
N LYS A 111 8.73 11.41 -11.01
CA LYS A 111 9.12 11.92 -9.70
C LYS A 111 8.01 12.79 -9.09
N SER A 112 7.78 12.61 -7.79
CA SER A 112 6.82 13.41 -6.97
C SER A 112 7.26 14.86 -6.78
#